data_AF-A0A821D0S7-F1
#
_entry.id   AF-A0A821D0S7-F1
#
_cell.length_a   1.000
_cell.length_b   1.000
_cell.length_c   1.000
_cell.angle_alpha   90.00
_cell.angle_beta   90.00
_cell.angle_gamma   90.00
#
_symmetry.space_group_name_H-M   'P 1'
#
loop_
_entity.id
_entity.type
_entity.pdbx_description
1 polymer ?
#
loop_
_entity_poly.entity_id
_entity_poly.type
_entity_poly.pdbx_seq_one_letter_code
_entity_poly.pdbx_strand_id
1 'polypeptide(L)'
;MREQIEKLTQHIEDIKQRKELQNILWKHGKLFDIRQPSTIKATVHHAIETGVHPPTYTSPYRVSYKDEQMQRDEIDKLLKQGIIEESISPWSSPIVLDAFPMPRIDDIFD
;
A
#
# COMPACT_ATOMS: atom_id res chain seq x y z
N MET A 1 7.86 -3.08 -19.16
CA MET A 1 6.75 -2.10 -19.05
C MET A 1 6.14 -1.76 -20.40
N ARG A 2 6.91 -1.33 -21.43
CA ARG A 2 6.36 -1.09 -22.78
C ARG A 2 5.72 -2.33 -23.40
N GLU A 3 6.45 -3.45 -23.41
CA GLU A 3 5.95 -4.76 -23.88
C GLU A 3 4.72 -5.25 -23.10
N GLN A 4 4.67 -4.96 -21.79
CA GLN A 4 3.54 -5.32 -20.94
C GLN A 4 2.28 -4.53 -21.31
N ILE A 5 2.42 -3.22 -21.57
CA ILE A 5 1.31 -2.36 -22.02
C ILE A 5 0.81 -2.82 -23.40
N GLU A 6 1.70 -3.18 -24.31
CA GLU A 6 1.34 -3.68 -25.65
C GLU A 6 0.58 -5.01 -25.58
N LYS A 7 1.03 -5.93 -24.72
CA LYS A 7 0.34 -7.19 -24.45
C LYS A 7 -1.03 -6.97 -23.81
N LEU A 8 -1.14 -6.09 -22.81
CA LEU A 8 -2.40 -5.84 -22.12
C LEU A 8 -3.44 -5.15 -23.00
N THR A 9 -3.02 -4.31 -23.94
CA THR A 9 -3.91 -3.58 -24.84
C THR A 9 -4.24 -4.35 -26.14
N GLN A 10 -3.78 -5.59 -26.28
CA GLN A 10 -3.92 -6.37 -27.52
C GLN A 10 -5.36 -6.76 -27.87
N HIS A 11 -6.23 -6.85 -26.87
CA HIS A 11 -7.63 -7.26 -27.02
C HIS A 11 -8.54 -6.14 -27.57
N ILE A 12 -8.01 -4.91 -27.69
CA ILE A 12 -8.77 -3.76 -28.21
C ILE A 12 -8.71 -3.79 -29.73
N GLU A 13 -9.85 -4.07 -30.37
CA GLU A 13 -9.99 -4.21 -31.82
C GLU A 13 -9.85 -2.87 -32.56
N ASP A 14 -10.36 -1.78 -31.99
CA ASP A 14 -10.19 -0.44 -32.57
C ASP A 14 -8.75 0.06 -32.37
N ILE A 15 -8.02 0.12 -33.50
CA ILE A 15 -6.63 0.57 -33.58
C ILE A 15 -6.48 2.00 -33.04
N LYS A 16 -7.45 2.88 -33.27
CA LYS A 16 -7.39 4.27 -32.84
C LYS A 16 -7.46 4.36 -31.32
N GLN A 17 -8.47 3.72 -30.72
CA GLN A 17 -8.63 3.65 -29.26
C GLN A 17 -7.43 2.98 -28.58
N ARG A 18 -6.94 1.88 -29.16
CA ARG A 18 -5.76 1.17 -28.64
C ARG A 18 -4.54 2.09 -28.56
N LYS A 19 -4.27 2.86 -29.63
CA LYS A 19 -3.13 3.80 -29.66
C LYS A 19 -3.30 4.95 -28.66
N GLU A 20 -4.51 5.51 -28.54
CA GLU A 20 -4.79 6.58 -27.58
C GLU A 20 -4.57 6.10 -26.13
N LEU A 21 -5.07 4.91 -25.80
CA LEU A 21 -4.87 4.31 -24.48
C LEU A 21 -3.39 4.02 -24.19
N GLN A 22 -2.66 3.41 -25.14
CA GLN A 22 -1.23 3.17 -24.99
C GLN A 22 -0.46 4.46 -24.71
N ASN A 23 -0.80 5.55 -25.40
CA ASN A 23 -0.18 6.84 -25.20
C ASN A 23 -0.44 7.39 -23.79
N ILE A 24 -1.67 7.27 -23.27
CA ILE A 24 -2.00 7.66 -21.89
C ILE A 24 -1.18 6.85 -20.88
N LEU A 25 -1.15 5.52 -21.04
CA LEU A 25 -0.44 4.61 -20.13
C LEU A 25 1.08 4.86 -20.15
N TRP A 26 1.66 5.17 -21.31
CA TRP A 26 3.07 5.54 -21.41
C TRP A 26 3.34 6.91 -20.78
N LYS A 27 2.51 7.92 -21.10
CA LYS A 27 2.64 9.29 -20.58
C LYS A 27 2.53 9.33 -19.06
N HIS A 28 1.63 8.55 -18.50
CA HIS A 28 1.33 8.50 -17.07
C HIS A 28 1.83 7.24 -16.39
N GLY A 29 2.85 6.57 -16.96
CA GLY A 29 3.32 5.26 -16.47
C GLY A 29 3.66 5.23 -14.97
N LYS A 30 4.17 6.34 -14.41
CA LYS A 30 4.45 6.45 -12.97
C LYS A 30 3.20 6.32 -12.09
N LEU A 31 2.04 6.78 -12.55
CA LEU A 31 0.77 6.68 -11.82
C LEU A 31 0.23 5.26 -11.79
N PHE A 32 0.59 4.46 -12.78
CA PHE A 32 0.15 3.08 -12.94
C PHE A 32 1.22 2.05 -12.52
N ASP A 33 2.32 2.49 -11.89
CA ASP A 33 3.35 1.57 -11.41
C ASP A 33 2.88 0.91 -10.12
N ILE A 34 2.43 -0.33 -10.22
CA ILE A 34 1.99 -1.14 -9.07
C ILE A 34 3.14 -1.83 -8.32
N ARG A 35 4.37 -1.71 -8.82
CA ARG A 35 5.53 -2.42 -8.23
C ARG A 35 6.06 -1.74 -6.99
N GLN A 36 5.80 -0.43 -6.87
CA GLN A 36 6.22 0.38 -5.72
C GLN A 36 5.02 1.19 -5.24
N PRO A 37 4.84 1.33 -3.91
CA PRO A 37 3.85 2.24 -3.36
C PRO A 37 4.12 3.66 -3.87
N SER A 38 3.09 4.29 -4.41
CA SER A 38 3.16 5.70 -4.81
C SER A 38 3.07 6.57 -3.56
N THR A 39 4.20 7.14 -3.15
CA THR A 39 4.21 8.15 -2.08
C THR A 39 4.10 9.54 -2.69
N ILE A 40 3.17 10.35 -2.17
CA ILE A 40 2.98 11.74 -2.58
C ILE A 40 3.51 12.63 -1.47
N LYS A 41 4.43 13.53 -1.80
CA LYS A 41 4.81 14.63 -0.91
C LYS A 41 3.75 15.72 -1.01
N ALA A 42 2.72 15.64 -0.17
CA ALA A 42 1.66 16.63 -0.10
C ALA A 42 2.11 17.82 0.77
N THR A 43 1.70 19.03 0.40
CA THR A 43 1.87 20.25 1.21
C THR A 43 0.89 20.30 2.38
N VAL A 44 -0.26 19.64 2.22
CA VAL A 44 -1.27 19.49 3.28
C VAL A 44 -1.00 18.17 4.00
N HIS A 45 -0.83 18.26 5.31
CA HIS A 45 -0.61 17.09 6.16
C HIS A 45 -1.92 16.63 6.80
N HIS A 46 -2.08 15.32 6.93
CA HIS A 46 -3.17 14.76 7.74
C HIS A 46 -2.87 15.03 9.21
N ALA A 47 -3.86 15.53 9.95
CA ALA A 47 -3.78 15.75 11.39
C ALA A 47 -4.87 14.92 12.09
N ILE A 48 -4.51 14.30 13.20
CA ILE A 48 -5.42 13.56 14.06
C ILE A 48 -5.69 14.44 15.29
N GLU A 49 -6.94 14.90 15.44
CA GLU A 49 -7.38 15.69 16.58
C GLU A 49 -7.70 14.77 17.76
N THR A 50 -6.85 14.79 18.80
CA THR A 50 -7.02 13.96 20.00
C THR A 50 -7.78 14.67 21.13
N GLY A 51 -8.08 15.96 21.01
CA GLY A 51 -8.76 16.75 22.04
C GLY A 51 -8.04 16.67 23.38
N VAL A 52 -8.82 16.36 24.42
CA VAL A 52 -8.33 16.20 25.81
C VAL A 52 -7.97 14.75 26.16
N HIS A 53 -7.99 13.82 25.20
CA HIS A 53 -7.74 12.42 25.48
C HIS A 53 -6.24 12.17 25.71
N PRO A 54 -5.87 11.50 26.83
CA PRO A 54 -4.47 11.16 27.08
C PRO A 54 -4.00 10.04 26.14
N PRO A 55 -2.68 9.86 26.00
CA PRO A 55 -2.12 8.77 25.22
C PRO A 55 -2.58 7.39 25.68
N THR A 56 -2.97 6.55 24.72
CA THR A 56 -3.26 5.14 24.95
C THR A 56 -2.05 4.29 24.55
N TYR A 57 -1.55 3.50 25.50
CA TYR A 57 -0.45 2.57 25.28
C TYR A 57 -0.91 1.13 25.46
N THR A 58 -0.64 0.32 24.46
CA THR A 58 -0.84 -1.13 24.50
C THR A 58 0.47 -1.84 24.16
N SER A 59 0.84 -2.82 24.97
CA SER A 59 2.03 -3.65 24.73
C SER A 59 1.84 -4.52 23.48
N PRO A 60 2.91 -4.80 22.70
CA PRO A 60 2.88 -5.79 21.64
C PRO A 60 2.40 -7.16 22.13
N TYR A 61 1.65 -7.88 21.30
CA TYR A 61 1.23 -9.25 21.59
C TYR A 61 2.38 -10.24 21.43
N ARG A 62 2.29 -11.38 22.13
CA ARG A 62 3.17 -12.52 21.86
C ARG A 62 2.78 -13.15 20.53
N VAL A 63 3.76 -13.34 19.66
CA VAL A 63 3.57 -13.93 18.33
C VAL A 63 4.52 -15.11 18.15
N SER A 64 4.23 -15.97 17.16
CA SER A 64 5.13 -17.07 16.84
C SER A 64 6.42 -16.55 16.20
N TYR A 65 7.50 -17.33 16.24
CA TYR A 65 8.76 -16.95 15.58
C TYR A 65 8.58 -16.67 14.09
N LYS A 66 7.70 -17.43 13.43
CA LYS A 66 7.39 -17.26 12.01
C LYS A 66 6.72 -15.91 11.75
N ASP A 67 5.76 -15.53 12.59
CA ASP A 67 5.03 -14.27 12.46
C ASP A 67 5.92 -13.08 12.83
N GLU A 68 6.78 -13.23 13.84
CA GLU A 68 7.78 -12.22 14.19
C GLU A 68 8.72 -11.92 13.02
N GLN A 69 9.18 -12.96 12.31
CA GLN A 69 10.02 -12.77 11.12
C GLN A 69 9.26 -12.03 10.02
N MET A 70 8.00 -12.39 9.75
CA MET A 70 7.19 -11.68 8.74
C MET A 70 6.97 -10.22 9.11
N GLN A 71 6.70 -9.93 10.38
CA GLN A 71 6.55 -8.55 10.86
C GLN A 71 7.84 -7.75 10.64
N ARG A 72 8.99 -8.32 10.98
CA ARG A 72 10.30 -7.68 10.77
C ARG A 72 10.57 -7.39 9.30
N ASP A 73 10.33 -8.36 8.42
CA ASP A 73 10.56 -8.20 6.98
C ASP A 73 9.68 -7.08 6.39
N GLU A 74 8.41 -6.99 6.82
CA GLU A 74 7.50 -5.94 6.36
C GLU A 74 7.86 -4.57 6.95
N ILE A 75 8.22 -4.50 8.24
CA ILE A 75 8.70 -3.27 8.89
C ILE A 75 9.95 -2.74 8.15
N ASP A 76 10.93 -3.59 7.88
CA ASP A 76 12.15 -3.22 7.15
C ASP A 76 11.85 -2.70 5.75
N LYS A 77 10.88 -3.32 5.05
CA LYS A 77 10.42 -2.87 3.74
C LYS A 77 9.76 -1.49 3.81
N LEU A 78 8.87 -1.26 4.77
CA LEU A 78 8.19 0.02 4.94
C LEU A 78 9.16 1.15 5.36
N LEU A 79 10.15 0.83 6.22
CA LEU A 79 11.24 1.74 6.59
C LEU A 79 12.08 2.12 5.37
N LYS A 80 12.50 1.14 4.56
CA LYS A 80 13.26 1.39 3.31
C LYS A 80 12.48 2.23 2.30
N GLN A 81 11.16 2.09 2.29
CA GLN A 81 10.26 2.88 1.44
C GLN A 81 9.99 4.28 2.00
N GLY A 82 10.38 4.58 3.24
CA GLY A 82 10.13 5.85 3.91
C GLY A 82 8.66 6.09 4.25
N ILE A 83 7.87 5.02 4.40
CA ILE A 83 6.44 5.08 4.75
C ILE A 83 6.26 5.22 6.27
N ILE A 84 7.15 4.59 7.05
CA ILE A 84 7.18 4.65 8.52
C ILE A 84 8.56 5.11 8.99
N GLU A 85 8.64 5.53 10.25
CA GLU A 85 9.88 5.92 10.93
C GLU A 85 9.89 5.40 12.38
N GLU A 86 11.10 5.28 12.95
CA GLU A 86 11.24 4.97 14.37
C GLU A 86 10.76 6.14 15.23
N SER A 87 10.09 5.83 16.36
CA SER A 87 9.59 6.87 17.26
C SER A 87 9.65 6.43 18.72
N ILE A 88 9.67 7.42 19.62
CA ILE A 88 9.52 7.24 21.07
C ILE A 88 8.16 7.83 21.44
N SER A 89 7.09 7.16 21.03
CA SER A 89 5.72 7.63 21.18
C SER A 89 5.10 7.19 22.51
N PRO A 90 4.36 8.06 23.23
CA PRO A 90 3.54 7.64 24.35
C PRO A 90 2.28 6.88 23.90
N TRP A 91 1.95 6.90 22.60
CA TRP A 91 0.87 6.14 21.98
C TRP A 91 1.42 4.86 21.37
N SER A 92 0.77 3.72 21.64
CA SER A 92 1.14 2.42 21.05
C SER A 92 -0.09 1.53 20.87
N SER A 93 -0.18 0.92 19.70
CA SER A 93 -1.16 -0.11 19.36
C SER A 93 -0.42 -1.33 18.80
N PRO A 94 -0.76 -2.56 19.23
CA PRO A 94 -0.03 -3.76 18.82
C PRO A 94 -0.31 -4.11 17.35
N ILE A 95 0.70 -4.70 16.69
CA ILE A 95 0.57 -5.23 15.33
C ILE A 95 -0.10 -6.60 15.39
N VAL A 96 -1.05 -6.82 14.49
CA VAL A 96 -1.69 -8.13 14.27
C VAL A 96 -1.49 -8.49 12.80
N LEU A 97 -0.95 -9.68 12.54
CA LEU A 97 -0.98 -10.25 11.20
C LEU A 97 -2.31 -10.96 11.02
N ASP A 98 -3.07 -10.54 10.01
CA ASP A 98 -4.26 -11.29 9.63
C ASP A 98 -3.85 -12.49 8.76
N ALA A 99 -4.26 -13.69 9.18
CA ALA A 99 -4.04 -14.92 8.42
C ALA A 99 -5.10 -15.10 7.32
N PHE A 100 -6.14 -14.26 7.29
CA PHE A 100 -7.13 -14.26 6.23
C PHE A 100 -6.67 -13.39 5.06
N PRO A 101 -6.61 -13.93 3.82
CA PRO A 101 -6.87 -13.07 2.68
C PRO A 101 -8.30 -12.57 2.89
N MET A 102 -8.47 -11.30 3.25
CA MET A 102 -9.78 -10.68 3.17
C MET A 102 -10.32 -10.98 1.77
N PRO A 103 -11.42 -11.73 1.63
CA PRO A 103 -12.03 -11.95 0.33
C PRO A 103 -12.26 -10.58 -0.30
N ARG A 104 -12.12 -10.46 -1.62
CA ARG A 104 -12.50 -9.20 -2.26
C ARG A 104 -13.94 -8.92 -1.85
N ILE A 105 -14.31 -7.66 -1.66
CA ILE A 105 -15.70 -7.29 -1.36
C ILE A 105 -16.67 -7.94 -2.36
N ASP A 106 -16.22 -8.09 -3.61
CA ASP A 106 -16.92 -8.76 -4.70
C ASP A 106 -17.16 -10.27 -4.46
N ASP A 107 -16.37 -10.93 -3.61
CA ASP A 107 -16.48 -12.34 -3.24
C ASP A 107 -17.39 -12.56 -1.99
N ILE A 108 -17.87 -11.48 -1.35
CA ILE A 108 -18.65 -11.52 -0.08
C ILE A 108 -20.16 -11.37 -0.34
N PHE A 109 -20.54 -10.73 -1.43
CA PHE A 109 -21.94 -10.50 -1.80
C PHE A 109 -22.31 -11.35 -3.01
N ASP A 110 -22.56 -12.63 -2.77
CA ASP A 110 -23.41 -13.48 -3.63
C ASP A 110 -24.88 -13.38 -3.18
#